data_AF-A0A9Q0WL34-F1
#
_entry.id   AF-A0A9Q0WL34-F1
#
_cell.length_a   1.000
_cell.length_b   1.000
_cell.length_c   1.000
_cell.angle_alpha   90.00
_cell.angle_beta   90.00
_cell.angle_gamma   90.00
#
_symmetry.space_group_name_H-M   'P 1'
#
loop_
_entity.id
_entity.type
_entity.pdbx_description
1 polymer ?
#
loop_
_entity_poly.entity_id
_entity_poly.type
_entity_poly.pdbx_seq_one_letter_code
_entity_poly.pdbx_strand_id
1 'polypeptide(L)'
;MVELRHSSSLGARASSSPMKRDEDASPLIHGSTHDDDHRHHFSRDRDRPFWSFLSDDLRVFSPLNSKISLILISVFVIVGLISAFSIFNRLNAPYLCKKDGIALHCPHVKEAPSLWENPLSATTSWKPCAERRNDGISDLPPENETNGYIFIHAEGGLNQQRIAICNAVAVAKIMNATLILPVLKQDQIWKDQTKFEDIFDVDHFIDYLKNDVRIVRDIPEWFTDKSELFTSIRRTVKNIPKYAPAQFYIDNVLPRIKEKKIMALKPFVDRLGYDNVPPEINRLRCRVNYHALKFLPEIEEMSDLLVSRMRNRTGISNPFMALHLRFEKGMVGLSFCDFVGTRG
;
A
#
# COMPACT_ATOMS: atom_id res chain seq x y z
N MET A 1 23.18 17.35 26.68
CA MET A 1 22.37 16.59 27.65
C MET A 1 20.94 16.62 27.16
N VAL A 2 20.56 15.63 26.34
CA VAL A 2 19.25 15.58 25.67
C VAL A 2 18.64 14.23 26.01
N GLU A 3 17.55 14.29 26.76
CA GLU A 3 16.80 13.18 27.31
C GLU A 3 15.73 12.77 26.29
N LEU A 4 15.90 11.60 25.67
CA LEU A 4 14.91 11.00 24.76
C LEU A 4 13.89 10.22 25.60
N ARG A 5 12.68 10.76 25.74
CA ARG A 5 11.54 10.03 26.30
C ARG A 5 10.85 9.23 25.20
N HIS A 6 10.98 7.91 25.29
CA HIS A 6 10.21 6.93 24.53
C HIS A 6 8.80 6.80 25.09
N SER A 7 7.77 6.96 24.25
CA SER A 7 6.42 6.51 24.55
C SER A 7 6.23 5.07 24.07
N SER A 8 6.18 4.15 25.02
CA SER A 8 5.84 2.74 24.85
C SER A 8 4.33 2.55 24.60
N SER A 9 3.98 1.79 23.56
CA SER A 9 2.66 1.17 23.40
C SER A 9 2.85 -0.34 23.45
N LEU A 10 2.27 -0.95 24.49
CA LEU A 10 2.25 -2.38 24.76
C LEU A 10 1.24 -3.07 23.82
N GLY A 11 1.71 -4.09 23.11
CA GLY A 11 0.91 -5.06 22.37
C GLY A 11 1.51 -6.46 22.55
N ALA A 12 0.66 -7.45 22.76
CA ALA A 12 0.95 -8.71 23.45
C ALA A 12 2.04 -9.62 22.82
N ARG A 13 2.77 -10.27 23.73
CA ARG A 13 3.69 -11.40 23.51
C ARG A 13 2.99 -12.57 22.78
N ALA A 14 3.64 -13.09 21.76
CA ALA A 14 3.66 -14.52 21.46
C ALA A 14 5.12 -14.96 21.40
N SER A 15 5.47 -15.91 22.26
CA SER A 15 6.79 -16.50 22.39
C SER A 15 6.97 -17.67 21.44
N SER A 16 8.10 -17.71 20.73
CA SER A 16 8.86 -18.95 20.55
C SER A 16 10.33 -18.61 20.31
N SER A 17 11.18 -19.14 21.18
CA SER A 17 12.63 -18.93 21.19
C SER A 17 13.35 -19.62 20.02
N PRO A 18 14.53 -19.12 19.62
CA PRO A 18 15.38 -19.75 18.62
C PRO A 18 16.36 -20.74 19.28
N MET A 19 16.56 -21.91 18.70
CA MET A 19 17.76 -22.70 18.95
C MET A 19 18.68 -22.68 17.73
N LYS A 20 19.83 -22.06 18.00
CA LYS A 20 21.09 -22.03 17.28
C LYS A 20 21.58 -23.44 16.94
N ARG A 21 22.12 -23.63 15.73
CA ARG A 21 23.28 -24.50 15.54
C ARG A 21 24.12 -23.98 14.38
N ASP A 22 25.32 -23.54 14.77
CA ASP A 22 26.42 -23.26 13.88
C ASP A 22 26.93 -24.55 13.22
N GLU A 23 27.60 -24.29 12.11
CA GLU A 23 28.45 -25.08 11.21
C GLU A 23 29.08 -26.37 11.76
N ASP A 24 29.17 -27.41 10.93
CA ASP A 24 30.46 -27.72 10.30
C ASP A 24 30.38 -28.75 9.16
N ALA A 25 31.40 -28.68 8.32
CA ALA A 25 31.58 -29.34 7.04
C ALA A 25 31.89 -30.85 7.09
N SER A 26 31.83 -31.49 5.92
CA SER A 26 32.50 -32.76 5.59
C SER A 26 32.67 -32.83 4.06
N PRO A 27 33.57 -33.65 3.50
CA PRO A 27 34.78 -34.29 4.05
C PRO A 27 36.01 -34.13 3.13
N LEU A 28 37.23 -34.30 3.64
CA LEU A 28 38.39 -34.64 2.81
C LEU A 28 39.25 -35.73 3.45
N ILE A 29 39.74 -36.58 2.55
CA ILE A 29 40.38 -37.89 2.68
C ILE A 29 41.87 -37.73 3.06
N HIS A 30 42.42 -38.64 3.89
CA HIS A 30 43.59 -39.55 3.63
C HIS A 30 44.37 -39.95 4.90
N GLY A 31 44.81 -41.22 4.95
CA GLY A 31 45.87 -41.75 5.84
C GLY A 31 45.45 -43.05 6.54
N SER A 32 45.81 -44.24 6.01
CA SER A 32 46.92 -45.10 6.48
C SER A 32 46.82 -45.44 7.99
N THR A 33 46.84 -46.68 8.48
CA THR A 33 47.71 -47.85 8.16
C THR A 33 47.29 -49.01 9.09
N HIS A 34 47.52 -50.28 8.67
CA HIS A 34 47.77 -51.50 9.48
C HIS A 34 46.69 -51.94 10.52
N ASP A 35 46.42 -53.21 10.81
CA ASP A 35 46.99 -54.52 10.47
C ASP A 35 45.96 -55.62 10.84
N ASP A 36 46.19 -56.84 10.35
CA ASP A 36 45.82 -58.14 10.93
C ASP A 36 44.33 -58.57 10.95
N ASP A 37 43.93 -59.80 10.65
CA ASP A 37 44.60 -60.97 10.10
C ASP A 37 43.51 -62.03 9.75
N HIS A 38 43.81 -62.89 8.76
CA HIS A 38 43.34 -64.28 8.56
C HIS A 38 41.82 -64.63 8.57
N ARG A 39 41.24 -65.53 7.77
CA ARG A 39 41.66 -66.54 6.79
C ARG A 39 40.40 -67.27 6.26
N HIS A 40 40.44 -67.75 5.00
CA HIS A 40 39.76 -68.95 4.45
C HIS A 40 38.20 -68.99 4.41
N HIS A 41 37.47 -69.60 3.47
CA HIS A 41 37.71 -70.55 2.38
C HIS A 41 36.52 -70.46 1.37
N PHE A 42 36.76 -70.86 0.11
CA PHE A 42 35.85 -71.42 -0.92
C PHE A 42 34.51 -71.99 -0.38
N SER A 43 33.34 -71.93 -1.07
CA SER A 43 33.08 -72.52 -2.39
C SER A 43 31.67 -72.17 -2.92
N ARG A 44 31.61 -72.09 -4.26
CA ARG A 44 30.51 -72.17 -5.25
C ARG A 44 29.25 -72.99 -4.94
N ASP A 45 28.20 -72.51 -5.62
CA ASP A 45 27.10 -73.19 -6.35
C ASP A 45 26.21 -74.15 -5.51
N ARG A 46 24.88 -74.19 -5.63
CA ARG A 46 24.13 -74.38 -6.89
C ARG A 46 22.61 -74.50 -6.64
N ASP A 47 21.82 -73.93 -7.56
CA ASP A 47 20.49 -74.31 -8.10
C ASP A 47 19.21 -74.48 -7.22
N ARG A 48 18.30 -73.50 -7.41
CA ARG A 48 16.87 -73.60 -7.86
C ARG A 48 15.79 -74.32 -6.98
N PRO A 49 14.47 -74.12 -7.23
CA PRO A 49 13.73 -72.85 -7.29
C PRO A 49 12.32 -72.92 -6.62
N PHE A 50 11.70 -71.75 -6.46
CA PHE A 50 10.29 -71.42 -6.67
C PHE A 50 9.18 -72.46 -6.28
N TRP A 51 8.50 -72.15 -5.17
CA TRP A 51 7.11 -72.48 -4.80
C TRP A 51 6.80 -73.90 -4.33
N SER A 52 6.60 -74.02 -3.02
CA SER A 52 5.30 -74.34 -2.37
C SER A 52 5.54 -75.13 -1.09
N PHE A 53 5.19 -74.54 0.06
CA PHE A 53 4.18 -75.12 0.96
C PHE A 53 3.95 -74.16 2.12
N LEU A 54 2.71 -73.68 2.22
CA LEU A 54 2.11 -73.26 3.47
C LEU A 54 2.14 -74.46 4.43
N SER A 55 2.74 -74.34 5.61
CA SER A 55 2.00 -74.31 6.87
C SER A 55 2.95 -74.25 8.07
N ASP A 56 2.45 -73.57 9.10
CA ASP A 56 2.78 -73.74 10.51
C ASP A 56 4.14 -73.22 11.02
N ASP A 57 4.13 -72.00 11.57
CA ASP A 57 4.17 -71.92 13.03
C ASP A 57 3.66 -70.55 13.55
N LEU A 58 2.44 -70.59 14.08
CA LEU A 58 1.79 -69.50 14.82
C LEU A 58 2.40 -69.42 16.22
N ARG A 59 3.30 -68.45 16.46
CA ARG A 59 3.71 -68.09 17.82
C ARG A 59 3.71 -66.58 18.06
N VAL A 60 2.63 -66.17 18.73
CA VAL A 60 2.50 -65.03 19.66
C VAL A 60 2.63 -63.62 19.06
N PHE A 61 1.55 -63.15 18.41
CA PHE A 61 1.34 -61.71 18.20
C PHE A 61 0.83 -61.06 19.49
N SER A 62 1.73 -60.37 20.19
CA SER A 62 1.37 -59.43 21.26
C SER A 62 0.47 -58.31 20.71
N PRO A 63 -0.64 -57.95 21.40
CA PRO A 63 -1.57 -56.91 20.96
C PRO A 63 -0.95 -55.50 20.94
N LEU A 64 0.27 -55.34 21.48
CA LEU A 64 1.05 -54.10 21.38
C LEU A 64 1.71 -53.94 20.01
N ASN A 65 2.26 -55.02 19.42
CA ASN A 65 3.01 -54.95 18.16
C ASN A 65 2.10 -54.65 16.96
N SER A 66 0.86 -55.16 16.99
CA SER A 66 -0.16 -54.84 15.99
C SER A 66 -0.59 -53.37 16.05
N LYS A 67 -0.76 -52.82 17.25
CA LYS A 67 -1.09 -51.40 17.46
C LYS A 67 0.05 -50.46 17.05
N ILE A 68 1.30 -50.80 17.39
CA ILE A 68 2.48 -50.03 17.00
C ILE A 68 2.67 -50.04 15.48
N SER A 69 2.46 -51.19 14.82
CA SER A 69 2.51 -51.30 13.36
C SER A 69 1.45 -50.42 12.68
N LEU A 70 0.22 -50.43 13.17
CA LEU A 70 -0.86 -49.57 12.66
C LEU A 70 -0.58 -48.07 12.86
N ILE A 71 0.05 -47.69 13.98
CA ILE A 71 0.46 -46.31 14.23
C ILE A 71 1.61 -45.89 13.29
N LEU A 72 2.58 -46.76 13.03
CA LEU A 72 3.66 -46.46 12.07
C LEU A 72 3.10 -46.29 10.66
N ILE A 73 2.19 -47.18 10.23
CA ILE A 73 1.54 -47.08 8.92
C ILE A 73 0.74 -45.78 8.82
N SER A 74 -0.02 -45.39 9.86
CA SER A 74 -0.78 -44.15 9.84
C SER A 74 0.13 -42.91 9.79
N VAL A 75 1.26 -42.92 10.52
CA VAL A 75 2.28 -41.87 10.44
C VAL A 75 2.88 -41.78 9.04
N PHE A 76 3.24 -42.91 8.40
CA PHE A 76 3.75 -42.90 7.03
C PHE A 76 2.73 -42.38 6.01
N VAL A 77 1.45 -42.73 6.17
CA VAL A 77 0.37 -42.19 5.33
C VAL A 77 0.23 -40.69 5.55
N ILE A 78 0.25 -40.21 6.80
CA ILE A 78 0.17 -38.78 7.11
C ILE A 78 1.37 -38.02 6.53
N VAL A 79 2.59 -38.53 6.69
CA VAL A 79 3.80 -37.94 6.10
C VAL A 79 3.73 -37.93 4.58
N GLY A 80 3.22 -39.00 3.97
CA GLY A 80 2.96 -39.09 2.53
C GLY A 80 1.96 -38.04 2.05
N LEU A 81 0.85 -37.87 2.76
CA LEU A 81 -0.18 -36.87 2.46
C LEU A 81 0.35 -35.43 2.63
N ILE A 82 1.10 -35.15 3.70
CA ILE A 82 1.74 -33.84 3.92
C ILE A 82 2.76 -33.55 2.81
N SER A 83 3.56 -34.54 2.42
CA SER A 83 4.55 -34.40 1.35
C SER A 83 3.89 -34.17 -0.02
N ALA A 84 2.85 -34.94 -0.33
CA ALA A 84 2.07 -34.76 -1.55
C ALA A 84 1.37 -33.40 -1.60
N PHE A 85 0.79 -32.95 -0.47
CA PHE A 85 0.18 -31.63 -0.34
C PHE A 85 1.21 -30.50 -0.48
N SER A 86 2.41 -30.67 0.08
CA SER A 86 3.52 -29.71 -0.05
C SER A 86 4.02 -29.60 -1.50
N ILE A 87 4.15 -30.74 -2.20
CA ILE A 87 4.53 -30.77 -3.62
C ILE A 87 3.43 -30.15 -4.48
N PHE A 88 2.16 -30.50 -4.25
CA PHE A 88 1.02 -29.92 -4.95
C PHE A 88 0.94 -28.41 -4.74
N ASN A 89 1.15 -27.94 -3.50
CA ASN A 89 1.20 -26.51 -3.22
C ASN A 89 2.43 -25.84 -3.83
N ARG A 90 3.60 -26.48 -3.91
CA ARG A 90 4.78 -25.93 -4.61
C ARG A 90 4.55 -25.81 -6.12
N LEU A 91 3.87 -26.78 -6.72
CA LEU A 91 3.51 -26.75 -8.14
C LEU A 91 2.45 -25.68 -8.45
N ASN A 92 1.56 -25.40 -7.48
CA ASN A 92 0.50 -24.39 -7.60
C ASN A 92 0.84 -23.06 -6.90
N ALA A 93 2.05 -22.90 -6.35
CA ALA A 93 2.39 -21.70 -5.60
C ALA A 93 2.61 -20.52 -6.56
N PRO A 94 2.11 -19.32 -6.24
CA PRO A 94 2.13 -18.16 -7.13
C PRO A 94 3.50 -17.46 -7.20
N TYR A 95 4.62 -18.16 -6.95
CA TYR A 95 5.96 -17.63 -7.23
C TYR A 95 6.33 -18.02 -8.66
N LEU A 96 5.73 -17.32 -9.62
CA LEU A 96 5.87 -17.53 -11.07
C LEU A 96 7.31 -17.45 -11.60
N CYS A 97 8.31 -17.12 -10.79
CA CYS A 97 9.69 -17.03 -11.23
C CYS A 97 10.65 -17.50 -10.13
N LYS A 98 11.61 -18.34 -10.50
CA LYS A 98 12.74 -18.71 -9.64
C LYS A 98 13.83 -17.65 -9.78
N LYS A 99 14.18 -16.99 -8.69
CA LYS A 99 15.31 -16.06 -8.64
C LYS A 99 16.63 -16.83 -8.60
N ASP A 100 17.57 -16.47 -9.46
CA ASP A 100 18.94 -16.97 -9.49
C ASP A 100 19.89 -15.77 -9.63
N GLY A 101 20.49 -15.34 -8.52
CA GLY A 101 21.20 -14.06 -8.44
C GLY A 101 20.29 -12.88 -8.79
N ILE A 102 20.60 -12.18 -9.88
CA ILE A 102 19.80 -11.08 -10.45
C ILE A 102 18.84 -11.53 -11.56
N ALA A 103 18.94 -12.78 -12.01
CA ALA A 103 18.11 -13.33 -13.08
C ALA A 103 16.83 -13.95 -12.51
N LEU A 104 15.71 -13.75 -13.21
CA LEU A 104 14.42 -14.37 -12.90
C LEU A 104 14.12 -15.43 -13.97
N HIS A 105 14.03 -16.69 -13.54
CA HIS A 105 13.66 -17.82 -14.38
C HIS A 105 12.18 -18.12 -14.20
N CYS A 106 11.35 -17.63 -15.12
CA CYS A 106 9.91 -17.85 -15.11
C CYS A 106 9.55 -19.01 -16.06
N PRO A 107 8.60 -19.91 -15.70
CA PRO A 107 8.07 -20.87 -16.65
C PRO A 107 7.36 -20.14 -17.78
N HIS A 108 7.36 -20.74 -18.96
CA HIS A 108 6.71 -20.19 -20.13
C HIS A 108 5.20 -20.11 -19.90
N VAL A 109 4.68 -18.90 -19.73
CA VAL A 109 3.24 -18.65 -19.69
C VAL A 109 2.73 -18.39 -21.10
N LYS A 110 1.45 -18.69 -21.35
CA LYS A 110 0.79 -18.30 -22.60
C LYS A 110 0.63 -16.77 -22.57
N GLU A 111 1.56 -16.07 -23.22
CA GLU A 111 1.52 -14.62 -23.33
C GLU A 111 0.32 -14.19 -24.19
N ALA A 112 -0.31 -13.09 -23.81
CA ALA A 112 -1.33 -12.48 -24.65
C ALA A 112 -0.68 -12.03 -25.97
N PRO A 113 -1.41 -12.08 -27.10
CA PRO A 113 -0.87 -11.70 -28.41
C PRO A 113 -0.40 -10.25 -28.48
N SER A 114 -0.91 -9.38 -27.59
CA SER A 114 -0.49 -8.00 -27.45
C SER A 114 -0.43 -7.60 -25.98
N LEU A 115 0.68 -6.96 -25.57
CA LEU A 115 0.83 -6.34 -24.25
C LEU A 115 -0.13 -5.15 -24.06
N TRP A 116 -0.55 -4.53 -25.15
CA TRP A 116 -1.27 -3.25 -25.15
C TRP A 116 -2.78 -3.41 -25.36
N GLU A 117 -3.25 -4.63 -25.61
CA GLU A 117 -4.67 -4.92 -25.71
C GLU A 117 -5.33 -4.92 -24.34
N ASN A 118 -6.57 -4.45 -24.30
CA ASN A 118 -7.36 -4.47 -23.08
C ASN A 118 -7.76 -5.91 -22.74
N PRO A 119 -7.30 -6.47 -21.60
CA PRO A 119 -7.55 -7.87 -21.27
C PRO A 119 -9.00 -8.15 -20.86
N LEU A 120 -9.78 -7.11 -20.54
CA LEU A 120 -11.14 -7.24 -20.01
C LEU A 120 -12.11 -6.35 -20.79
N SER A 121 -12.87 -6.96 -21.70
CA SER A 121 -13.90 -6.27 -22.50
C SER A 121 -14.90 -5.49 -21.63
N ALA A 122 -15.20 -5.96 -20.42
CA ALA A 122 -16.10 -5.30 -19.47
C ALA A 122 -15.64 -3.88 -19.05
N THR A 123 -14.33 -3.60 -19.08
CA THR A 123 -13.79 -2.28 -18.69
C THR A 123 -14.15 -1.18 -19.69
N THR A 124 -14.56 -1.53 -20.91
CA THR A 124 -15.06 -0.55 -21.90
C THR A 124 -16.35 0.15 -21.47
N SER A 125 -17.10 -0.45 -20.54
CA SER A 125 -18.33 0.13 -19.96
C SER A 125 -18.09 1.05 -18.77
N TRP A 126 -16.84 1.12 -18.26
CA TRP A 126 -16.54 1.92 -17.08
C TRP A 126 -16.62 3.40 -17.41
N LYS A 127 -17.27 4.16 -16.53
CA LYS A 127 -17.36 5.62 -16.64
C LYS A 127 -16.49 6.28 -15.59
N PRO A 128 -15.84 7.42 -15.90
CA PRO A 128 -15.12 8.19 -14.91
C PRO A 128 -16.04 8.59 -13.75
N CYS A 129 -15.58 8.41 -12.51
CA CYS A 129 -16.27 8.89 -11.31
C CYS A 129 -16.29 10.44 -11.18
N ALA A 130 -15.73 11.12 -12.18
CA ALA A 130 -15.45 12.55 -12.19
C ALA A 130 -16.29 13.32 -13.24
N GLU A 131 -17.26 12.68 -13.90
CA GLU A 131 -18.18 13.38 -14.80
C GLU A 131 -18.97 14.47 -14.05
N ARG A 132 -19.05 15.66 -14.63
CA ARG A 132 -19.91 16.74 -14.12
C ARG A 132 -21.37 16.41 -14.44
N ARG A 133 -22.28 16.73 -13.52
CA ARG A 133 -23.70 16.83 -13.88
C ARG A 133 -23.89 18.12 -14.67
N ASN A 134 -24.34 18.00 -15.92
CA ASN A 134 -24.56 19.15 -16.79
C ASN A 134 -25.74 20.03 -16.34
N ASP A 135 -26.65 19.51 -15.50
CA ASP A 135 -27.95 20.13 -15.22
C ASP A 135 -28.22 20.41 -13.73
N GLY A 136 -27.17 20.50 -12.90
CA GLY A 136 -27.33 20.85 -11.49
C GLY A 136 -27.48 22.35 -11.28
N ILE A 137 -28.63 22.80 -10.78
CA ILE A 137 -28.75 24.14 -10.19
C ILE A 137 -27.66 24.28 -9.13
N SER A 138 -26.92 25.40 -9.14
CA SER A 138 -25.89 25.62 -8.12
C SER A 138 -26.58 25.83 -6.77
N ASP A 139 -26.52 24.81 -5.91
CA ASP A 139 -26.98 24.88 -4.51
C ASP A 139 -26.00 25.68 -3.62
N LEU A 140 -25.34 26.69 -4.20
CA LEU A 140 -24.36 27.48 -3.47
C LEU A 140 -25.06 28.63 -2.73
N PRO A 141 -24.81 28.77 -1.41
CA PRO A 141 -25.27 29.94 -0.70
C PRO A 141 -24.59 31.20 -1.28
N PRO A 142 -25.33 32.32 -1.36
CA PRO A 142 -24.74 33.64 -1.52
C PRO A 142 -23.63 33.89 -0.51
N GLU A 143 -22.68 34.78 -0.82
CA GLU A 143 -21.53 35.07 0.06
C GLU A 143 -21.94 35.43 1.49
N ASN A 144 -23.02 36.20 1.61
CA ASN A 144 -23.56 36.69 2.87
C ASN A 144 -24.27 35.60 3.70
N GLU A 145 -24.52 34.43 3.10
CA GLU A 145 -25.28 33.32 3.68
C GLU A 145 -24.40 32.10 3.96
N THR A 146 -23.09 32.15 3.64
CA THR A 146 -22.19 31.05 3.97
C THR A 146 -22.08 30.86 5.48
N ASN A 147 -21.93 29.61 5.93
CA ASN A 147 -21.87 29.31 7.38
C ASN A 147 -20.59 29.85 8.05
N GLY A 148 -19.61 30.29 7.26
CA GLY A 148 -18.33 30.85 7.67
C GLY A 148 -17.21 30.39 6.74
N TYR A 149 -15.97 30.57 7.19
CA TYR A 149 -14.74 30.29 6.45
C TYR A 149 -13.94 29.21 7.14
N ILE A 150 -13.38 28.30 6.35
CA ILE A 150 -12.42 27.32 6.82
C ILE A 150 -11.12 27.44 6.04
N PHE A 151 -10.01 27.17 6.71
CA PHE A 151 -8.73 26.95 6.05
C PHE A 151 -8.02 25.76 6.70
N ILE A 152 -7.17 25.11 5.93
CA ILE A 152 -6.45 23.91 6.35
C ILE A 152 -4.96 24.09 6.13
N HIS A 153 -4.16 23.44 6.99
CA HIS A 153 -2.76 23.17 6.67
C HIS A 153 -2.68 21.74 6.16
N ALA A 154 -2.34 21.59 4.89
CA ALA A 154 -2.11 20.28 4.29
C ALA A 154 -0.73 19.78 4.75
N GLU A 155 -0.69 18.69 5.50
CA GLU A 155 0.54 18.14 6.06
C GLU A 155 0.91 16.80 5.41
N GLY A 156 2.17 16.41 5.56
CA GLY A 156 2.71 15.19 4.94
C GLY A 156 3.27 15.43 3.54
N GLY A 157 3.55 14.36 2.81
CA GLY A 157 4.08 14.44 1.44
C GLY A 157 3.04 14.91 0.42
N LEU A 158 3.47 15.34 -0.77
CA LEU A 158 2.61 15.97 -1.79
C LEU A 158 1.33 15.18 -2.10
N ASN A 159 1.40 13.85 -2.21
CA ASN A 159 0.21 13.01 -2.44
C ASN A 159 -0.77 13.01 -1.26
N GLN A 160 -0.27 13.08 -0.02
CA GLN A 160 -1.10 13.20 1.18
C GLN A 160 -1.73 14.60 1.25
N GLN A 161 -0.97 15.64 0.92
CA GLN A 161 -1.46 17.01 0.83
C GLN A 161 -2.57 17.12 -0.23
N ARG A 162 -2.40 16.49 -1.38
CA ARG A 162 -3.42 16.42 -2.45
C ARG A 162 -4.74 15.84 -1.95
N ILE A 163 -4.67 14.74 -1.21
CA ILE A 163 -5.85 14.11 -0.57
C ILE A 163 -6.47 15.04 0.48
N ALA A 164 -5.64 15.71 1.29
CA ALA A 164 -6.11 16.68 2.28
C ALA A 164 -6.88 17.84 1.64
N ILE A 165 -6.39 18.38 0.51
CA ILE A 165 -7.07 19.44 -0.25
C ILE A 165 -8.42 18.95 -0.79
N CYS A 166 -8.47 17.73 -1.36
CA CYS A 166 -9.71 17.13 -1.83
C CYS A 166 -10.74 16.99 -0.69
N ASN A 167 -10.28 16.57 0.49
CA ASN A 167 -11.12 16.46 1.68
C ASN A 167 -11.58 17.84 2.18
N ALA A 168 -10.74 18.87 2.07
CA ALA A 168 -11.10 20.22 2.50
C ALA A 168 -12.22 20.81 1.65
N VAL A 169 -12.18 20.64 0.33
CA VAL A 169 -13.28 21.03 -0.57
C VAL A 169 -14.56 20.27 -0.22
N ALA A 170 -14.48 18.95 0.00
CA ALA A 170 -15.63 18.15 0.40
C ALA A 170 -16.23 18.60 1.75
N VAL A 171 -15.38 18.89 2.75
CA VAL A 171 -15.81 19.38 4.07
C VAL A 171 -16.44 20.76 3.97
N ALA A 172 -15.89 21.66 3.15
CA ALA A 172 -16.50 22.95 2.87
C ALA A 172 -17.91 22.79 2.26
N LYS A 173 -18.07 21.85 1.31
CA LYS A 173 -19.39 21.53 0.73
C LYS A 173 -20.35 20.97 1.78
N ILE A 174 -19.93 19.99 2.58
CA ILE A 174 -20.76 19.38 3.63
C ILE A 174 -21.31 20.45 4.59
N MET A 175 -20.47 21.43 4.95
CA MET A 175 -20.83 22.46 5.92
C MET A 175 -21.40 23.74 5.29
N ASN A 176 -21.57 23.82 3.96
CA ASN A 176 -21.90 25.06 3.24
C ASN A 176 -21.03 26.26 3.68
N ALA A 177 -19.73 26.01 3.81
CA ALA A 177 -18.71 26.98 4.22
C ALA A 177 -17.87 27.42 3.02
N THR A 178 -17.28 28.61 3.14
CA THR A 178 -16.27 29.10 2.19
C THR A 178 -14.91 28.50 2.53
N LEU A 179 -14.22 27.97 1.53
CA LEU A 179 -12.84 27.49 1.67
C LEU A 179 -11.86 28.63 1.35
N ILE A 180 -10.99 28.97 2.29
CA ILE A 180 -9.79 29.77 2.00
C ILE A 180 -8.74 28.82 1.43
N LEU A 181 -7.95 29.27 0.45
CA LEU A 181 -6.93 28.44 -0.19
C LEU A 181 -6.09 27.65 0.83
N PRO A 182 -5.91 26.34 0.61
CA PRO A 182 -5.08 25.52 1.47
C PRO A 182 -3.64 26.00 1.54
N VAL A 183 -3.04 25.93 2.73
CA VAL A 183 -1.61 26.19 2.91
C VAL A 183 -0.89 24.85 2.94
N LEU A 184 0.10 24.66 2.06
CA LEU A 184 0.99 23.52 2.10
C LEU A 184 1.95 23.70 3.28
N LYS A 185 1.91 22.79 4.25
CA LYS A 185 2.83 22.85 5.38
C LYS A 185 4.20 22.36 4.92
N GLN A 186 5.23 23.15 5.21
CA GLN A 186 6.62 22.76 5.00
C GLN A 186 6.89 21.39 5.64
N ASP A 187 7.35 20.46 4.81
CA ASP A 187 7.76 19.15 5.27
C ASP A 187 9.11 19.26 6.00
N GLN A 188 9.21 18.64 7.19
CA GLN A 188 10.41 18.74 8.03
C GLN A 188 11.60 17.95 7.44
N ILE A 189 11.35 16.98 6.57
CA ILE A 189 12.36 16.15 5.91
C ILE A 189 12.90 16.87 4.68
N TRP A 190 12.00 17.33 3.81
CA TRP A 190 12.38 17.92 2.52
C TRP A 190 12.71 19.42 2.60
N LYS A 191 12.32 20.10 3.69
CA LYS A 191 12.45 21.56 3.89
C LYS A 191 11.89 22.40 2.74
N ASP A 192 10.98 21.82 1.98
CA ASP A 192 10.39 22.42 0.79
C ASP A 192 9.54 23.65 1.15
N GLN A 193 9.81 24.77 0.48
CA GLN A 193 9.09 26.04 0.66
C GLN A 193 8.04 26.29 -0.42
N THR A 194 7.88 25.34 -1.35
CA THR A 194 6.92 25.41 -2.45
C THR A 194 5.51 25.58 -1.89
N LYS A 195 4.81 26.59 -2.39
CA LYS A 195 3.44 26.93 -1.99
C LYS A 195 2.42 26.25 -2.90
N PHE A 196 1.14 26.42 -2.57
CA PHE A 196 0.07 25.85 -3.36
C PHE A 196 0.06 26.41 -4.80
N GLU A 197 0.23 27.73 -4.90
CA GLU A 197 0.27 28.49 -6.15
C GLU A 197 1.51 28.23 -7.00
N ASP A 198 2.58 27.69 -6.42
CA ASP A 198 3.80 27.33 -7.16
C ASP A 198 3.68 25.97 -7.87
N ILE A 199 2.62 25.20 -7.57
CA ILE A 199 2.39 23.85 -8.12
C ILE A 199 1.11 23.81 -8.95
N PHE A 200 0.03 24.38 -8.42
CA PHE A 200 -1.31 24.26 -8.98
C PHE A 200 -1.81 25.58 -9.56
N ASP A 201 -2.53 25.49 -10.67
CA ASP A 201 -3.24 26.62 -11.27
C ASP A 201 -4.42 27.03 -10.37
N VAL A 202 -4.22 28.12 -9.61
CA VAL A 202 -5.18 28.63 -8.64
C VAL A 202 -6.44 29.17 -9.30
N ASP A 203 -6.31 29.84 -10.44
CA ASP A 203 -7.45 30.42 -11.16
C ASP A 203 -8.33 29.30 -11.70
N HIS A 204 -7.73 28.29 -12.33
CA HIS A 204 -8.44 27.09 -12.76
C HIS A 204 -9.09 26.36 -11.59
N PHE A 205 -8.40 26.20 -10.46
CA PHE A 205 -8.95 25.53 -9.27
C PHE A 205 -10.21 26.23 -8.75
N ILE A 206 -10.20 27.57 -8.66
CA ILE A 206 -11.35 28.37 -8.21
C ILE A 206 -12.47 28.33 -9.25
N ASP A 207 -12.18 28.58 -10.53
CA ASP A 207 -13.20 28.60 -11.58
C ASP A 207 -13.85 27.22 -11.78
N TYR A 208 -13.06 26.15 -11.74
CA TYR A 208 -13.55 24.79 -11.91
C TYR A 208 -14.54 24.38 -10.81
N LEU A 209 -14.36 24.89 -9.59
CA LEU A 209 -15.18 24.54 -8.41
C LEU A 209 -16.24 25.59 -8.07
N LYS A 210 -16.36 26.67 -8.86
CA LYS A 210 -17.22 27.83 -8.56
C LYS A 210 -18.70 27.51 -8.36
N ASN A 211 -19.19 26.39 -8.90
CA ASN A 211 -20.58 25.94 -8.76
C ASN A 211 -20.76 24.91 -7.63
N ASP A 212 -19.67 24.40 -7.07
CA ASP A 212 -19.68 23.38 -6.02
C ASP A 212 -19.44 23.98 -4.65
N VAL A 213 -18.37 24.77 -4.49
CA VAL A 213 -17.88 25.34 -3.24
C VAL A 213 -17.33 26.73 -3.51
N ARG A 214 -17.65 27.69 -2.65
CA ARG A 214 -17.03 29.02 -2.70
C ARG A 214 -15.59 28.94 -2.19
N ILE A 215 -14.64 29.40 -3.00
CA ILE A 215 -13.21 29.41 -2.67
C ILE A 215 -12.69 30.84 -2.77
N VAL A 216 -11.94 31.27 -1.75
CA VAL A 216 -11.28 32.58 -1.71
C VAL A 216 -9.78 32.43 -1.57
N ARG A 217 -9.02 33.37 -2.15
CA ARG A 217 -7.55 33.30 -2.20
C ARG A 217 -6.88 33.50 -0.85
N ASP A 218 -7.39 34.43 -0.06
CA ASP A 218 -6.81 34.79 1.24
C ASP A 218 -7.93 35.04 2.26
N ILE A 219 -7.52 35.17 3.52
CA ILE A 219 -8.37 35.56 4.63
C ILE A 219 -9.07 36.88 4.29
N PRO A 220 -10.41 36.96 4.39
CA PRO A 220 -11.16 38.16 4.08
C PRO A 220 -10.66 39.40 4.82
N GLU A 221 -10.68 40.57 4.17
CA GLU A 221 -10.12 41.82 4.69
C GLU A 221 -10.80 42.33 5.96
N TRP A 222 -12.10 42.04 6.13
CA TRP A 222 -12.84 42.39 7.34
C TRP A 222 -12.31 41.67 8.59
N PHE A 223 -11.54 40.60 8.42
CA PHE A 223 -10.90 39.89 9.51
C PHE A 223 -9.55 40.53 9.85
N THR A 224 -9.56 41.42 10.84
CA THR A 224 -8.43 42.28 11.21
C THR A 224 -7.25 41.53 11.85
N ASP A 225 -7.47 40.41 12.52
CA ASP A 225 -6.42 39.69 13.26
C ASP A 225 -5.89 38.45 12.51
N LYS A 226 -5.42 38.66 11.27
CA LYS A 226 -4.88 37.58 10.43
C LYS A 226 -3.75 36.81 11.13
N SER A 227 -2.89 37.48 11.89
CA SER A 227 -1.80 36.87 12.67
C SER A 227 -2.29 35.94 13.77
N GLU A 228 -3.37 36.32 14.49
CA GLU A 228 -3.96 35.48 15.52
C GLU A 228 -4.56 34.21 14.90
N LEU A 229 -5.08 34.25 13.67
CA LEU A 229 -5.71 33.07 13.05
C LEU A 229 -4.77 31.86 12.96
N PHE A 230 -3.49 32.10 12.70
CA PHE A 230 -2.51 31.03 12.55
C PHE A 230 -2.01 30.45 13.87
N THR A 231 -2.14 31.20 14.96
CA THR A 231 -1.58 30.88 16.29
C THR A 231 -2.65 30.56 17.34
N SER A 232 -3.89 31.02 17.16
CA SER A 232 -4.96 30.93 18.15
C SER A 232 -5.56 29.54 18.24
N ILE A 233 -5.46 28.98 19.45
CA ILE A 233 -6.10 27.71 19.82
C ILE A 233 -7.62 27.83 19.72
N ARG A 234 -8.18 29.01 20.02
CA ARG A 234 -9.64 29.25 20.00
C ARG A 234 -10.23 29.11 18.60
N ARG A 235 -9.46 29.50 17.57
CA ARG A 235 -9.83 29.38 16.15
C ARG A 235 -9.27 28.13 15.48
N THR A 236 -8.79 27.15 16.24
CA THR A 236 -8.29 25.88 15.71
C THR A 236 -9.12 24.69 16.19
N VAL A 237 -9.50 23.80 15.27
CA VAL A 237 -10.05 22.48 15.58
C VAL A 237 -8.93 21.45 15.52
N LYS A 238 -8.55 20.90 16.69
CA LYS A 238 -7.36 20.02 16.84
C LYS A 238 -7.63 18.52 16.90
N ASN A 239 -8.86 18.11 17.21
CA ASN A 239 -9.19 16.72 17.53
C ASN A 239 -10.20 16.11 16.55
N ILE A 240 -10.01 16.33 15.25
CA ILE A 240 -10.82 15.67 14.23
C ILE A 240 -10.37 14.21 14.14
N PRO A 241 -11.25 13.20 14.35
CA PRO A 241 -10.88 11.80 14.23
C PRO A 241 -10.27 11.48 12.86
N LYS A 242 -9.39 10.48 12.81
CA LYS A 242 -8.92 9.95 11.52
C LYS A 242 -10.12 9.30 10.83
N TYR A 243 -10.30 9.57 9.54
CA TYR A 243 -11.43 9.13 8.73
C TYR A 243 -12.80 9.51 9.33
N ALA A 244 -12.92 10.72 9.88
CA ALA A 244 -14.18 11.18 10.47
C ALA A 244 -15.34 11.13 9.44
N PRO A 245 -16.54 10.71 9.84
CA PRO A 245 -17.71 10.70 8.97
C PRO A 245 -18.17 12.13 8.66
N ALA A 246 -18.95 12.31 7.60
CA ALA A 246 -19.50 13.63 7.24
C ALA A 246 -20.29 14.27 8.40
N GLN A 247 -21.07 13.47 9.13
CA GLN A 247 -21.88 13.93 10.26
C GLN A 247 -21.05 14.54 11.39
N PHE A 248 -19.82 14.07 11.61
CA PHE A 248 -18.94 14.64 12.63
C PHE A 248 -18.70 16.14 12.42
N TYR A 249 -18.55 16.56 11.16
CA TYR A 249 -18.35 17.96 10.81
C TYR A 249 -19.59 18.81 11.09
N ILE A 250 -20.77 18.29 10.79
CA ILE A 250 -22.05 18.95 11.08
C ILE A 250 -22.25 19.14 12.58
N ASP A 251 -21.94 18.12 13.38
CA ASP A 251 -22.23 18.14 14.81
C ASP A 251 -21.17 18.90 15.64
N ASN A 252 -19.90 18.80 15.25
CA ASN A 252 -18.78 19.25 16.10
C ASN A 252 -18.01 20.45 15.55
N VAL A 253 -18.02 20.65 14.24
CA VAL A 253 -17.18 21.67 13.57
C VAL A 253 -18.03 22.86 13.12
N LEU A 254 -19.16 22.60 12.48
CA LEU A 254 -20.08 23.62 11.97
C LEU A 254 -20.57 24.61 13.05
N PRO A 255 -20.95 24.20 14.29
CA PRO A 255 -21.37 25.15 15.32
C PRO A 255 -20.25 26.15 15.67
N ARG A 256 -18.99 25.68 15.70
CA ARG A 256 -17.83 26.52 16.01
C ARG A 256 -17.51 27.50 14.89
N ILE A 257 -17.69 27.09 13.62
CA ILE A 257 -17.53 27.96 12.46
C ILE A 257 -18.60 29.05 12.49
N LYS A 258 -19.87 28.71 12.77
CA LYS A 258 -20.96 29.70 12.88
C LYS A 258 -20.67 30.75 13.96
N GLU A 259 -20.09 30.33 15.09
CA GLU A 259 -19.73 31.21 16.20
C GLU A 259 -18.51 32.10 15.89
N LYS A 260 -17.41 31.52 15.39
CA LYS A 260 -16.13 32.24 15.23
C LYS A 260 -15.92 32.85 13.84
N LYS A 261 -16.81 32.54 12.89
CA LYS A 261 -16.78 32.91 11.46
C LYS A 261 -15.61 32.37 10.66
N ILE A 262 -14.41 32.26 11.23
CA ILE A 262 -13.23 31.67 10.58
C ILE A 262 -12.60 30.63 11.50
N MET A 263 -12.36 29.42 10.99
CA MET A 263 -11.72 28.33 11.73
C MET A 263 -10.61 27.65 10.92
N ALA A 264 -9.49 27.36 11.59
CA ALA A 264 -8.43 26.50 11.12
C ALA A 264 -8.73 25.03 11.49
N LEU A 265 -8.57 24.11 10.53
CA LEU A 265 -8.59 22.68 10.84
C LEU A 265 -7.14 22.15 10.81
N LYS A 266 -6.61 21.75 11.97
CA LYS A 266 -5.20 21.34 12.10
C LYS A 266 -5.02 20.28 13.20
N PRO A 267 -4.37 19.14 12.96
CA PRO A 267 -3.78 18.70 11.68
C PRO A 267 -4.85 18.15 10.72
N PHE A 268 -4.71 18.40 9.42
CA PHE A 268 -5.68 17.98 8.40
C PHE A 268 -5.11 16.96 7.42
N VAL A 269 -4.84 15.75 7.92
CA VAL A 269 -4.43 14.58 7.12
C VAL A 269 -5.41 13.44 7.39
N ASP A 270 -5.95 12.84 6.32
CA ASP A 270 -6.93 11.74 6.41
C ASP A 270 -8.13 12.05 7.33
N ARG A 271 -8.60 13.30 7.36
CA ARG A 271 -9.65 13.74 8.31
C ARG A 271 -11.09 13.56 7.80
N LEU A 272 -11.29 13.01 6.61
CA LEU A 272 -12.62 12.65 6.10
C LEU A 272 -12.59 11.19 5.61
N GLY A 273 -13.53 10.38 6.12
CA GLY A 273 -13.69 8.98 5.70
C GLY A 273 -14.21 8.85 4.27
N TYR A 274 -14.21 7.62 3.76
CA TYR A 274 -14.88 7.29 2.49
C TYR A 274 -16.27 6.70 2.75
N ASP A 275 -16.36 5.87 3.78
CA ASP A 275 -17.60 5.25 4.25
C ASP A 275 -18.48 6.29 4.95
N ASN A 276 -19.80 6.18 4.78
CA ASN A 276 -20.79 7.09 5.36
C ASN A 276 -20.62 8.57 4.93
N VAL A 277 -20.07 8.78 3.73
CA VAL A 277 -20.05 10.08 3.03
C VAL A 277 -20.98 9.98 1.81
N PRO A 278 -21.87 10.96 1.58
CA PRO A 278 -22.78 10.91 0.43
C PRO A 278 -22.03 10.71 -0.90
N PRO A 279 -22.54 9.88 -1.83
CA PRO A 279 -21.84 9.57 -3.08
C PRO A 279 -21.44 10.80 -3.90
N GLU A 280 -22.27 11.83 -3.93
CA GLU A 280 -21.96 13.08 -4.66
C GLU A 280 -20.77 13.83 -4.06
N ILE A 281 -20.56 13.75 -2.74
CA ILE A 281 -19.36 14.32 -2.09
C ILE A 281 -18.11 13.52 -2.47
N ASN A 282 -18.20 12.20 -2.54
CA ASN A 282 -17.09 11.37 -3.01
C ASN A 282 -16.77 11.60 -4.50
N ARG A 283 -17.80 11.83 -5.34
CA ARG A 283 -17.59 12.27 -6.74
C ARG A 283 -16.93 13.65 -6.80
N LEU A 284 -17.35 14.60 -5.98
CA LEU A 284 -16.70 15.90 -5.88
C LEU A 284 -15.21 15.75 -5.52
N ARG A 285 -14.86 14.92 -4.53
CA ARG A 285 -13.45 14.61 -4.20
C ARG A 285 -12.69 14.08 -5.41
N CYS A 286 -13.29 13.17 -6.18
CA CYS A 286 -12.68 12.65 -7.40
C CYS A 286 -12.44 13.75 -8.44
N ARG A 287 -13.44 14.61 -8.69
CA ARG A 287 -13.28 15.74 -9.62
C ARG A 287 -12.21 16.73 -9.16
N VAL A 288 -12.15 17.03 -7.87
CA VAL A 288 -11.10 17.89 -7.32
C VAL A 288 -9.73 17.27 -7.59
N ASN A 289 -9.58 15.98 -7.32
CA ASN A 289 -8.32 15.26 -7.41
C ASN A 289 -7.78 15.10 -8.84
N TYR A 290 -8.66 15.00 -9.84
CA TYR A 290 -8.28 14.69 -11.22
C TYR A 290 -8.46 15.85 -12.21
N HIS A 291 -9.27 16.85 -11.85
CA HIS A 291 -9.60 17.95 -12.77
C HIS A 291 -9.39 19.34 -12.17
N ALA A 292 -9.73 19.57 -10.90
CA ALA A 292 -9.56 20.90 -10.31
C ALA A 292 -8.10 21.17 -9.90
N LEU A 293 -7.42 20.17 -9.34
CA LEU A 293 -5.99 20.24 -9.00
C LEU A 293 -5.14 20.02 -10.24
N LYS A 294 -5.17 21.03 -11.11
CA LYS A 294 -4.39 21.09 -12.33
C LYS A 294 -3.03 21.71 -12.03
N PHE A 295 -1.95 21.15 -12.58
CA PHE A 295 -0.63 21.75 -12.43
C PHE A 295 -0.55 23.07 -13.20
N LEU A 296 0.42 23.91 -12.85
CA LEU A 296 0.73 25.11 -13.63
C LEU A 296 1.07 24.74 -15.09
N PRO A 297 0.72 25.60 -16.07
CA PRO A 297 0.93 25.33 -17.49
C PRO A 297 2.35 24.91 -17.83
N GLU A 298 3.36 25.52 -17.22
CA GLU A 298 4.77 25.22 -17.49
C GLU A 298 5.15 23.79 -17.08
N ILE A 299 4.53 23.25 -16.03
CA ILE A 299 4.73 21.87 -15.58
C ILE A 299 4.05 20.90 -16.55
N GLU A 300 2.84 21.21 -17.00
CA GLU A 300 2.11 20.40 -17.96
C GLU A 300 2.80 20.36 -19.32
N GLU A 301 3.24 21.52 -19.83
CA GLU A 301 3.97 21.64 -21.10
C GLU A 301 5.27 20.83 -21.07
N MET A 302 6.01 20.89 -19.96
CA MET A 302 7.20 20.05 -19.76
C MET A 302 6.85 18.55 -19.77
N SER A 303 5.77 18.17 -19.09
CA SER A 303 5.29 16.78 -19.06
C SER A 303 4.88 16.30 -20.46
N ASP A 304 4.11 17.09 -21.21
CA ASP A 304 3.66 16.76 -22.55
C ASP A 304 4.82 16.66 -23.54
N LEU A 305 5.84 17.51 -23.40
CA LEU A 305 7.06 17.43 -24.17
C LEU A 305 7.83 16.12 -23.89
N LEU A 306 7.94 15.72 -22.62
CA LEU A 306 8.56 14.45 -22.24
C LEU A 306 7.80 13.25 -22.82
N VAL A 307 6.47 13.22 -22.67
CA VAL A 307 5.62 12.16 -23.22
C VAL A 307 5.73 12.08 -24.74
N SER A 308 5.71 13.23 -25.42
CA SER A 308 5.84 13.32 -26.87
C SER A 308 7.18 12.78 -27.36
N ARG A 309 8.28 13.10 -26.67
CA ARG A 309 9.61 12.57 -27.00
C ARG A 309 9.70 11.06 -26.76
N MET A 310 9.11 10.55 -25.69
CA MET A 310 9.09 9.11 -25.40
C MET A 310 8.31 8.33 -26.46
N ARG A 311 7.15 8.84 -26.90
CA ARG A 311 6.34 8.23 -27.97
C ARG A 311 7.02 8.27 -29.33
N ASN A 312 7.74 9.35 -29.64
CA ASN A 312 8.35 9.56 -30.96
C ASN A 312 9.82 9.11 -31.05
N ARG A 313 10.35 8.42 -30.04
CA ARG A 313 11.78 8.04 -29.97
C ARG A 313 12.29 7.29 -31.20
N THR A 314 11.44 6.50 -31.85
CA THR A 314 11.80 5.66 -33.01
C THR A 314 11.20 6.16 -34.34
N GLY A 315 10.67 7.39 -34.39
CA GLY A 315 10.03 7.95 -35.60
C GLY A 315 8.62 7.41 -35.91
N ILE A 316 8.15 6.43 -35.13
CA ILE A 316 6.79 5.88 -35.15
C ILE A 316 6.24 6.06 -33.75
N SER A 317 4.99 6.56 -33.62
CA SER A 317 4.34 6.74 -32.32
C SER A 317 4.14 5.40 -31.63
N ASN A 318 4.97 5.10 -30.63
CA ASN A 318 4.93 3.84 -29.90
C ASN A 318 4.44 4.01 -28.46
N PRO A 319 3.68 3.04 -27.92
CA PRO A 319 3.35 3.01 -26.51
C PRO A 319 4.63 2.82 -25.67
N PHE A 320 4.62 3.34 -24.45
CA PHE A 320 5.72 3.20 -23.51
C PHE A 320 5.18 2.79 -22.13
N MET A 321 6.01 2.15 -21.34
CA MET A 321 5.73 1.80 -19.95
C MET A 321 6.42 2.81 -19.02
N ALA A 322 5.67 3.37 -18.08
CA ALA A 322 6.21 4.21 -17.01
C ALA A 322 6.09 3.45 -15.69
N LEU A 323 7.20 3.38 -14.95
CA LEU A 323 7.28 2.69 -13.66
C LEU A 323 7.75 3.67 -12.59
N HIS A 324 6.87 4.02 -11.66
CA HIS A 324 7.23 4.85 -10.51
C HIS A 324 7.71 3.95 -9.37
N LEU A 325 9.03 3.87 -9.20
CA LEU A 325 9.66 3.12 -8.12
C LEU A 325 9.96 4.03 -6.94
N ARG A 326 9.34 3.75 -5.78
CA ARG A 326 9.51 4.55 -4.57
C ARG A 326 10.45 3.85 -3.59
N PHE A 327 11.72 4.26 -3.56
CA PHE A 327 12.76 3.70 -2.69
C PHE A 327 13.15 4.64 -1.55
N GLU A 328 12.19 5.01 -0.71
CA GLU A 328 12.49 5.78 0.51
C GLU A 328 12.96 4.83 1.62
N LYS A 329 13.96 5.24 2.40
CA LYS A 329 14.48 4.47 3.55
C LYS A 329 13.37 3.97 4.49
N GLY A 330 12.33 4.78 4.70
CA GLY A 330 11.16 4.41 5.49
C GLY A 330 10.30 3.31 4.87
N MET A 331 10.18 3.26 3.54
CA MET A 331 9.46 2.18 2.83
C MET A 331 10.29 0.90 2.80
N VAL A 332 11.59 1.01 2.52
CA VAL A 332 12.53 -0.12 2.51
C VAL A 332 12.58 -0.79 3.89
N GLY A 333 12.70 -0.01 4.96
CA GLY A 333 12.75 -0.52 6.34
C GLY A 333 11.44 -1.16 6.84
N LEU A 334 10.29 -0.81 6.25
CA LEU A 334 8.97 -1.37 6.61
C LEU A 334 8.52 -2.52 5.69
N SER A 335 9.21 -2.72 4.56
CA SER A 335 8.84 -3.73 3.57
C SER A 335 9.19 -5.17 3.99
N PHE A 336 9.92 -5.37 5.09
CA PHE A 336 10.47 -6.66 5.54
C PHE A 336 11.22 -7.44 4.44
N CYS A 337 11.57 -6.79 3.33
CA CYS A 337 12.29 -7.39 2.23
C CYS A 337 13.78 -7.45 2.58
N ASP A 338 14.39 -8.60 2.32
CA ASP A 338 15.84 -8.75 2.37
C ASP A 338 16.45 -8.12 1.10
N PHE A 339 16.89 -6.87 1.24
CA PHE A 339 17.63 -6.19 0.18
C PHE A 339 19.09 -6.59 0.30
N VAL A 340 19.49 -7.61 -0.47
CA VAL A 340 20.89 -8.05 -0.63
C VAL A 340 21.70 -7.04 -1.47
N GLY A 341 21.45 -5.74 -1.28
CA GLY A 341 22.28 -4.67 -1.83
C GLY A 341 23.57 -4.63 -1.05
N THR A 342 24.64 -5.19 -1.62
CA THR A 342 25.98 -5.01 -1.11
C THR A 342 26.29 -3.51 -1.04
N ARG A 343 26.76 -3.05 0.12
CA ARG A 343 27.32 -1.71 0.28
C ARG A 343 28.50 -1.58 -0.70
N GLY A 344 28.36 -0.68 -1.67
CA GLY A 344 29.49 -0.12 -2.42
C GLY A 344 30.13 1.02 -1.65
#